data_AF-A0A9D2SYU6-F1
#
_entry.id   AF-A0A9D2SYU6-F1
#
_cell.length_a   1.000
_cell.length_b   1.000
_cell.length_c   1.000
_cell.angle_alpha   90.00
_cell.angle_beta   90.00
_cell.angle_gamma   90.00
#
_symmetry.space_group_name_H-M   'P 1'
#
loop_
_entity.id
_entity.type
_entity.pdbx_description
1 polymer ?
#
loop_
_entity_poly.entity_id
_entity_poly.type
_entity_poly.pdbx_seq_one_letter_code
_entity_poly.pdbx_strand_id
1 'polypeptide(L)' 'LYEGVASPEDIDTVMKLGMNHPMGPLQLADFIGLDTVLAIMETLYEGYADCKYRPCPLLRQYVKAGWLGKKSGRGFYQYQ' A
#
# COMPACT_ATOMS: atom_id res chain seq x y z
N LEU A 1 -0.01 -8.02 -6.84
CA LEU A 1 1.14 -7.27 -7.41
C LEU A 1 2.50 -7.91 -7.15
N TYR A 2 3.04 -7.85 -5.93
CA TYR A 2 4.42 -8.30 -5.66
C TYR A 2 4.64 -9.78 -5.97
N GLU A 3 3.70 -10.63 -5.56
CA GLU A 3 3.70 -12.08 -5.85
C GLU A 3 2.94 -12.43 -7.15
N GLY A 4 2.49 -11.43 -7.93
CA GLY A 4 1.79 -11.66 -9.20
C GLY A 4 0.37 -12.26 -9.11
N VAL A 5 -0.20 -12.45 -7.91
CA VAL A 5 -1.49 -13.14 -7.72
C VAL A 5 -2.70 -12.41 -8.32
N ALA A 6 -2.73 -11.08 -8.21
CA ALA A 6 -3.85 -10.25 -8.67
C ALA A 6 -3.39 -8.82 -9.01
N SER A 7 -4.17 -8.15 -9.87
CA SER A 7 -4.00 -6.73 -10.22
C SER A 7 -4.40 -5.83 -9.04
N PRO A 8 -3.91 -4.57 -8.99
CA PRO A 8 -4.36 -3.63 -7.96
C PRO A 8 -5.89 -3.45 -7.97
N GLU A 9 -6.47 -3.35 -9.16
CA GLU A 9 -7.91 -3.14 -9.38
C GLU A 9 -8.74 -4.30 -8.83
N ASP A 10 -8.32 -5.54 -9.06
CA ASP A 10 -9.03 -6.74 -8.57
C ASP A 10 -8.99 -6.82 -7.04
N ILE A 11 -7.84 -6.54 -6.43
CA ILE A 11 -7.65 -6.52 -4.97
C ILE A 11 -8.61 -5.51 -4.33
N ASP A 12 -8.60 -4.28 -4.84
CA ASP A 12 -9.47 -3.23 -4.30
C ASP A 12 -10.95 -3.50 -4.58
N THR A 13 -11.28 -4.12 -5.72
CA THR A 13 -12.66 -4.47 -6.07
C THR A 13 -13.21 -5.55 -5.16
N VAL A 14 -12.45 -6.61 -4.87
CA VAL A 14 -12.89 -7.67 -3.94
C VAL A 14 -13.08 -7.11 -2.53
N MET A 15 -12.22 -6.20 -2.08
CA MET A 15 -12.38 -5.59 -0.76
C MET A 15 -13.61 -4.68 -0.68
N LYS A 16 -13.92 -3.97 -1.76
CA LYS A 16 -15.14 -3.14 -1.83
C LYS A 16 -16.41 -3.97 -1.92
N LEU A 17 -16.49 -4.88 -2.89
CA LEU A 17 -17.72 -5.62 -3.22
C LEU A 17 -17.90 -6.86 -2.34
N GLY A 18 -16.82 -7.58 -2.04
CA GLY A 18 -16.85 -8.82 -1.26
C GLY A 18 -16.85 -8.58 0.25
N MET A 19 -16.11 -7.56 0.71
CA MET A 19 -15.94 -7.26 2.14
C MET A 19 -16.67 -5.97 2.59
N ASN A 20 -17.43 -5.34 1.67
CA ASN A 20 -18.22 -4.13 1.93
C ASN A 20 -17.39 -2.94 2.50
N HIS A 21 -16.11 -2.84 2.14
CA HIS A 21 -15.32 -1.66 2.47
C HIS A 21 -15.65 -0.49 1.54
N PRO A 22 -15.70 0.77 2.04
CA PRO A 22 -15.98 1.93 1.20
C PRO A 22 -14.85 2.26 0.20
N MET A 23 -13.64 1.77 0.47
CA MET A 23 -12.44 1.99 -0.33
C MET A 23 -11.56 0.75 -0.25
N GLY A 24 -10.91 0.40 -1.36
CA GLY A 24 -9.96 -0.70 -1.38
C GLY A 24 -8.67 -0.36 -0.64
N PRO A 25 -7.94 -1.36 -0.11
CA PRO A 25 -6.75 -1.13 0.70
C PRO A 25 -5.62 -0.43 -0.06
N LEU A 26 -5.43 -0.68 -1.37
CA LEU A 26 -4.36 -0.06 -2.14
C LEU A 26 -4.68 1.40 -2.44
N GLN A 27 -5.93 1.69 -2.83
CA GLN A 27 -6.41 3.06 -2.99
C GLN A 27 -6.35 3.84 -1.68
N LEU A 28 -6.68 3.20 -0.56
CA LEU A 28 -6.56 3.81 0.77
C LEU A 28 -5.11 4.11 1.13
N ALA A 29 -4.18 3.19 0.84
CA ALA A 29 -2.75 3.42 1.08
C ALA A 29 -2.22 4.60 0.24
N ASP A 30 -2.62 4.70 -1.02
CA ASP A 30 -2.27 5.84 -1.89
C ASP A 30 -2.89 7.16 -1.41
N PHE A 31 -4.04 7.10 -0.74
CA PHE A 31 -4.69 8.27 -0.14
C PHE A 31 -3.96 8.75 1.13
N ILE A 32 -3.53 7.82 1.99
CA ILE A 32 -2.76 8.11 3.20
C ILE A 32 -1.34 8.61 2.86
N GLY A 33 -0.73 8.02 1.84
CA GLY A 33 0.65 8.24 1.45
C GLY A 33 1.51 7.01 1.76
N LEU A 34 2.19 6.48 0.74
CA LEU A 34 2.95 5.23 0.87
C LEU A 34 4.17 5.36 1.79
N ASP A 35 4.75 6.56 1.90
CA ASP A 35 5.80 6.88 2.87
C ASP A 35 5.29 6.83 4.31
N THR A 36 4.11 7.37 4.57
CA THR A 36 3.47 7.28 5.90
C THR A 36 3.18 5.82 6.27
N VAL A 37 2.63 5.05 5.33
CA VAL A 37 2.35 3.61 5.55
C VAL A 37 3.65 2.86 5.83
N LEU A 38 4.72 3.12 5.06
CA LEU A 38 6.02 2.49 5.29
C LEU A 38 6.57 2.84 6.68
N ALA A 39 6.52 4.11 7.09
CA ALA A 39 7.00 4.55 8.39
C ALA A 39 6.25 3.89 9.55
N ILE A 40 4.93 3.73 9.44
CA ILE A 40 4.12 3.00 10.42
C ILE A 40 4.59 1.54 10.49
N MET A 41 4.73 0.86 9.36
CA MET A 41 5.16 -0.53 9.33
C MET A 41 6.58 -0.73 9.88
N GLU A 42 7.51 0.19 9.63
CA GLU A 42 8.86 0.16 10.21
C GLU A 42 8.82 0.33 11.72
N THR A 43 8.03 1.28 12.22
CA THR A 43 7.83 1.48 13.66
C THR A 43 7.25 0.22 14.32
N LEU A 44 6.27 -0.43 13.70
CA LEU A 44 5.71 -1.69 14.21
C LEU A 44 6.75 -2.82 14.17
N TYR A 45 7.53 -2.91 13.09
CA TYR A 45 8.54 -3.96 12.95
C TYR A 45 9.65 -3.83 14.00
N GLU A 46 10.12 -2.61 14.25
CA GLU A 46 11.14 -2.33 15.26
C GLU A 46 10.59 -2.47 16.68
N GLY A 47 9.38 -1.96 16.93
CA GLY A 47 8.77 -1.98 18.26
C GLY A 47 8.37 -3.38 18.74
N TYR A 48 7.89 -4.23 17.84
CA TYR A 48 7.51 -5.62 18.19
C TYR A 48 8.61 -6.64 17.92
N ALA A 49 9.65 -6.28 17.14
CA ALA A 49 10.70 -7.19 16.68
C ALA A 49 10.17 -8.49 16.03
N ASP A 50 8.97 -8.44 15.46
CA ASP A 50 8.27 -9.59 14.87
C ASP A 50 8.17 -9.44 13.34
N CYS A 51 8.62 -10.45 12.62
CA CYS A 51 8.61 -10.47 11.15
C CYS A 51 7.21 -10.35 10.53
N LYS A 52 6.14 -10.60 11.30
CA LYS A 52 4.75 -10.32 10.89
C LYS A 52 4.52 -8.88 10.42
N TYR A 53 5.25 -7.92 10.99
CA TYR A 53 5.11 -6.49 10.66
C TYR A 53 6.11 -6.00 9.61
N ARG A 54 6.92 -6.91 9.04
CA ARG A 54 7.93 -6.55 8.05
C ARG A 54 7.26 -5.87 6.83
N PRO A 55 7.68 -4.65 6.45
CA PRO A 55 7.16 -4.00 5.26
C PRO A 55 7.44 -4.80 3.99
N CYS A 56 6.46 -4.85 3.08
CA CYS A 56 6.62 -5.50 1.77
C CYS A 56 7.76 -4.82 0.96
N PRO A 57 8.66 -5.58 0.30
CA PRO A 57 9.72 -4.99 -0.52
C PRO A 57 9.21 -4.05 -1.63
N LEU A 58 8.05 -4.35 -2.21
CA LEU A 58 7.41 -3.49 -3.21
C LEU A 58 7.11 -2.08 -2.66
N LEU A 59 6.61 -2.00 -1.42
CA LEU A 59 6.29 -0.73 -0.77
C LEU A 59 7.56 0.13 -0.62
N ARG A 60 8.67 -0.47 -0.20
CA ARG A 60 9.98 0.20 -0.11
C ARG A 60 10.44 0.72 -1.46
N GLN A 61 10.27 -0.06 -2.53
CA GLN A 61 10.64 0.36 -3.88
C GLN A 61 9.81 1.56 -4.36
N TYR A 62 8.50 1.58 -4.08
CA TYR A 62 7.62 2.67 -4.48
C TYR A 62 7.97 3.97 -3.76
N VAL A 63 8.18 3.90 -2.44
CA VAL A 63 8.63 5.06 -1.65
C VAL A 63 9.98 5.57 -2.14
N LYS A 64 10.93 4.67 -2.40
CA LYS A 64 12.26 5.03 -2.96
C LYS A 64 12.16 5.69 -4.34
N ALA A 65 11.19 5.29 -5.15
CA ALA A 65 10.92 5.89 -6.46
C ALA A 65 10.14 7.21 -6.39
N GLY A 66 9.74 7.67 -5.20
CA GLY A 66 8.92 8.87 -5.03
C GLY A 66 7.46 8.69 -5.44
N TRP A 67 6.99 7.44 -5.60
CA TRP A 67 5.59 7.14 -5.86
C TRP A 67 4.88 7.04 -4.51
N LEU A 68 4.42 8.17 -4.01
CA LEU A 68 3.87 8.32 -2.66
C LEU A 68 2.34 8.28 -2.65
N GLY A 69 1.71 7.85 -3.73
CA GLY A 69 0.26 7.87 -3.89
C GLY A 69 -0.25 9.20 -4.44
N LYS A 70 -1.48 9.57 -4.06
CA LYS A 70 -2.22 10.69 -4.64
C LYS A 70 -1.46 12.01 -4.55
N LYS A 71 -0.72 12.24 -3.46
CA LYS A 71 0.07 13.47 -3.25
C LYS A 71 1.24 13.67 -4.22
N SER A 72 1.63 12.63 -4.94
CA SER A 72 2.74 12.64 -5.92
C SER A 72 2.28 12.33 -7.35
N GLY A 73 0.98 12.22 -7.58
CA GLY A 73 0.42 11.82 -8.88
C GLY A 73 0.58 10.32 -9.20
N ARG A 74 1.26 9.53 -8.35
CA ARG A 74 1.47 8.10 -8.58
C ARG A 74 1.74 7.33 -7.29
N GLY A 75 1.12 6.16 -7.16
CA GLY A 75 1.40 5.14 -6.15
C GLY A 75 1.14 3.75 -6.72
N PHE A 76 0.23 3.00 -6.11
CA PHE A 76 -0.38 1.81 -6.74
C PHE A 76 -1.19 2.17 -7.98
N TYR A 77 -1.81 3.35 -8.00
CA TYR A 77 -2.52 3.90 -9.15
C TYR A 77 -1.80 5.14 -9.72
N GLN A 78 -2.14 5.52 -10.95
CA GLN A 78 -1.77 6.81 -11.53
C GLN A 78 -2.90 7.81 -11.31
N TYR A 79 -2.55 9.01 -10.87
CA TYR A 79 -3.47 10.10 -10.56
C TYR A 79 -3.16 11.29 -11.48
N GLN A 80 -4.20 11.87 -12.07
CA GLN A 80 -4.12 13.10 -12.87
C GLN A 80 -4.18 14.34 -11.99
#